data_AF-A0A163GPQ5-F1
#
_entry.id   AF-A0A163GPQ5-F1
#
_cell.length_a   1.000
_cell.length_b   1.000
_cell.length_c   1.000
_cell.angle_alpha   90.00
_cell.angle_beta   90.00
_cell.angle_gamma   90.00
#
_symmetry.space_group_name_H-M   'P 1'
#
loop_
_entity.id
_entity.type
_entity.pdbx_description
1 polymer ?
#
loop_
_entity_poly.entity_id
_entity_poly.type
_entity_poly.pdbx_seq_one_letter_code
_entity_poly.pdbx_strand_id
1 'polypeptide(L)'
;MATRGNRGARATSPSNPQARSVARTSARPAARRPKRSPARVRQLRRRRWTVGILAALVLGLVVAATVPLVHLVAAWNSDWNVAARKATVDLTGFDPGFLIDDAAFYDGNAMDADEIQRFLDDQIGVCENDACLNVLRADLPARDAIVSQDTGETVCAAYDGGNLTAAQIIDRVQRACGISAKVLLVTLQKEQSLVSGRIARAPSPEALGAAMGARCPDDAACDPGQAGFAAQVAQGATDLKAYRASAFMRQPGTHYIAYSPDPACGGSDIEIRNHATAALYNYTPYQPNPAAIAARWDKGDGCSSYGNRNFALYWKLWFGP
;
A
#
# COMPACT_ATOMS: atom_id res chain seq x y z
N MET A 1 0.51 54.67 -19.34
CA MET A 1 -0.73 54.42 -20.10
C MET A 1 -1.66 53.64 -19.17
N ALA A 2 -2.49 54.23 -18.30
CA ALA A 2 -3.65 55.10 -18.54
C ALA A 2 -4.74 54.44 -19.41
N THR A 3 -5.80 53.92 -18.76
CA THR A 3 -7.23 54.27 -18.92
C THR A 3 -8.08 53.29 -18.07
N ARG A 4 -8.80 53.75 -17.02
CA ARG A 4 -10.25 54.10 -17.02
C ARG A 4 -11.11 52.95 -17.59
N GLY A 5 -12.08 52.35 -16.91
CA GLY A 5 -12.97 52.79 -15.85
C GLY A 5 -14.42 52.60 -16.35
N ASN A 6 -15.31 51.95 -15.60
CA ASN A 6 -16.73 52.21 -15.76
C ASN A 6 -17.54 51.99 -14.47
N ARG A 7 -18.38 52.98 -14.19
CA ARG A 7 -19.31 53.11 -13.06
C ARG A 7 -20.73 52.79 -13.54
N GLY A 8 -21.60 52.47 -12.60
CA GLY A 8 -23.06 52.65 -12.69
C GLY A 8 -23.81 51.33 -12.93
N ALA A 9 -24.96 51.04 -12.31
CA ALA A 9 -25.92 51.94 -11.69
C ALA A 9 -26.69 51.26 -10.55
N ARG A 10 -27.01 52.07 -9.56
CA ARG A 10 -27.96 51.87 -8.46
C ARG A 10 -29.35 52.24 -8.99
N ALA A 11 -30.37 51.44 -8.73
CA ALA A 11 -31.77 51.86 -8.88
C ALA A 11 -32.58 51.38 -7.67
N THR A 12 -33.17 52.35 -6.98
CA THR A 12 -34.00 52.25 -5.78
C THR A 12 -35.46 52.58 -6.12
N SER A 13 -36.38 51.81 -5.53
CA SER A 13 -37.79 52.13 -5.21
C SER A 13 -38.80 52.32 -6.37
N PRO A 14 -40.14 52.17 -6.15
CA PRO A 14 -40.85 52.32 -4.87
C PRO A 14 -41.92 51.26 -4.51
N SER A 15 -42.27 51.32 -3.22
CA SER A 15 -43.48 50.84 -2.55
C SER A 15 -44.79 51.33 -3.19
N ASN A 16 -45.83 50.49 -3.18
CA ASN A 16 -47.21 50.97 -3.04
C ASN A 16 -48.10 49.91 -2.32
N PRO A 17 -48.84 50.27 -1.27
CA PRO A 17 -49.72 49.37 -0.55
C PRO A 17 -51.16 49.44 -1.10
N GLN A 18 -51.84 48.30 -1.21
CA GLN A 18 -53.30 48.30 -1.31
C GLN A 18 -53.90 47.27 -0.36
N ALA A 19 -54.57 47.82 0.64
CA ALA A 19 -55.57 47.15 1.44
C ALA A 19 -56.77 46.76 0.56
N ARG A 20 -57.26 45.53 0.73
CA ARG A 20 -58.64 45.19 0.40
C ARG A 20 -59.28 44.36 1.51
N SER A 21 -60.48 44.81 1.84
CA SER A 21 -61.36 44.42 2.92
C SER A 21 -61.97 43.02 2.75
N VAL A 22 -62.01 42.30 3.87
CA VAL A 22 -63.13 41.50 4.43
C VAL A 22 -64.09 40.84 3.42
N ALA A 23 -64.02 39.49 3.34
CA ALA A 23 -65.17 38.64 3.09
C ALA A 23 -65.20 37.54 4.15
N ARG A 24 -66.21 37.64 5.02
CA ARG A 24 -66.46 36.77 6.17
C ARG A 24 -67.26 35.57 5.68
N THR A 25 -66.59 34.47 5.34
CA THR A 25 -67.27 33.22 4.95
C THR A 25 -67.72 32.45 6.19
N SER A 26 -69.03 32.24 6.28
CA SER A 26 -69.72 31.47 7.31
C SER A 26 -69.19 30.04 7.40
N ALA A 27 -68.65 29.67 8.56
CA ALA A 27 -68.29 28.29 8.88
C ALA A 27 -69.56 27.42 8.93
N ARG A 28 -69.64 26.42 8.04
CA ARG A 28 -70.59 25.31 8.15
C ARG A 28 -70.36 24.55 9.46
N PRO A 29 -71.41 24.10 10.17
CA PRO A 29 -71.23 23.29 11.37
C PRO A 29 -70.59 21.96 10.97
N ALA A 30 -69.42 21.69 11.55
CA ALA A 30 -68.72 20.43 11.37
C ALA A 30 -69.60 19.29 11.90
N ALA A 31 -69.96 18.34 11.02
CA ALA A 31 -70.60 17.10 11.43
C ALA A 31 -69.76 16.42 12.51
N ARG A 32 -70.36 16.19 13.70
CA ARG A 32 -69.72 15.48 14.81
C ARG A 32 -69.28 14.10 14.34
N ARG A 33 -67.98 13.94 14.06
CA ARG A 33 -67.36 12.63 13.89
C ARG A 33 -67.61 11.81 15.17
N PRO A 34 -68.03 10.55 15.06
CA PRO A 34 -68.20 9.69 16.24
C PRO A 34 -66.85 9.62 16.98
N LYS A 35 -66.84 10.03 18.26
CA LYS A 35 -65.66 9.91 19.12
C LYS A 35 -65.31 8.42 19.18
N ARG A 36 -64.21 8.03 18.52
CA ARG A 36 -63.65 6.68 18.66
C ARG A 36 -63.39 6.45 20.15
N SER A 37 -63.92 5.35 20.69
CA SER A 37 -63.75 5.00 22.09
C SER A 37 -62.25 5.04 22.47
N PRO A 38 -61.89 5.53 23.67
CA PRO A 38 -60.49 5.63 24.12
C PRO A 38 -59.77 4.27 24.08
N ALA A 39 -60.53 3.17 24.20
CA ALA A 39 -60.06 1.80 23.97
C ALA A 39 -59.56 1.55 22.54
N ARG A 40 -60.33 1.96 21.50
CA ARG A 40 -59.91 1.81 20.08
C ARG A 40 -58.70 2.69 19.73
N VAL A 41 -58.55 3.85 20.35
CA VAL A 41 -57.38 4.74 20.13
C VAL A 41 -56.11 4.17 20.79
N ARG A 42 -56.21 3.62 22.01
CA ARG A 42 -55.11 2.90 22.68
C ARG A 42 -54.67 1.65 21.91
N GLN A 43 -55.63 0.91 21.36
CA GLN A 43 -55.37 -0.31 20.59
C GLN A 43 -54.68 -0.01 19.24
N LEU A 44 -55.08 1.05 18.55
CA LEU A 44 -54.42 1.52 17.32
C LEU A 44 -53.02 2.10 17.57
N ARG A 45 -52.80 2.79 18.70
CA ARG A 45 -51.45 3.21 19.12
C ARG A 45 -50.57 2.01 19.40
N ARG A 46 -51.01 1.05 20.24
CA ARG A 46 -50.24 -0.19 20.50
C ARG A 46 -49.88 -0.93 19.21
N ARG A 47 -50.82 -1.06 18.26
CA ARG A 47 -50.60 -1.71 16.97
C ARG A 47 -49.57 -0.98 16.09
N ARG A 48 -49.55 0.36 16.11
CA ARG A 48 -48.56 1.19 15.42
C ARG A 48 -47.16 1.07 16.04
N TRP A 49 -47.08 1.01 17.37
CA TRP A 49 -45.82 0.80 18.08
C TRP A 49 -45.26 -0.61 17.84
N THR A 50 -46.09 -1.66 17.89
CA THR A 50 -45.65 -3.03 17.59
C THR A 50 -45.20 -3.20 16.14
N VAL A 51 -45.90 -2.57 15.17
CA VAL A 51 -45.48 -2.59 13.76
C VAL A 51 -44.18 -1.81 13.55
N GLY A 52 -43.99 -0.67 14.22
CA GLY A 52 -42.73 0.09 14.17
C GLY A 52 -41.54 -0.67 14.76
N ILE A 53 -41.73 -1.37 15.88
CA ILE A 53 -40.69 -2.22 16.50
C ILE A 53 -40.35 -3.42 15.60
N LEU A 54 -41.37 -4.09 15.04
CA LEU A 54 -41.15 -5.20 14.10
C LEU A 54 -40.43 -4.73 12.82
N ALA A 55 -40.79 -3.58 12.26
CA ALA A 55 -40.11 -3.01 11.09
C ALA A 55 -38.65 -2.65 11.40
N ALA A 56 -38.37 -2.08 12.58
CA ALA A 56 -37.01 -1.77 13.01
C ALA A 56 -36.16 -3.03 13.29
N LEU A 57 -36.76 -4.07 13.87
CA LEU A 57 -36.09 -5.37 14.08
C LEU A 57 -35.80 -6.08 12.76
N VAL A 58 -36.74 -6.08 11.82
CA VAL A 58 -36.54 -6.63 10.48
C VAL A 58 -35.46 -5.87 9.73
N LEU A 59 -35.47 -4.53 9.78
CA LEU A 59 -34.42 -3.71 9.17
C LEU A 59 -33.05 -3.97 9.82
N GLY A 60 -32.99 -4.07 11.16
CA GLY A 60 -31.77 -4.43 11.89
C GLY A 60 -31.24 -5.82 11.53
N LEU A 61 -32.12 -6.82 11.40
CA LEU A 61 -31.77 -8.17 10.93
C LEU A 61 -31.29 -8.19 9.48
N VAL A 62 -31.94 -7.43 8.59
CA VAL A 62 -31.53 -7.30 7.18
C VAL A 62 -30.16 -6.63 7.10
N VAL A 63 -29.91 -5.55 7.84
CA VAL A 63 -28.58 -4.90 7.88
C VAL A 63 -27.53 -5.83 8.48
N ALA A 64 -27.84 -6.50 9.60
CA ALA A 64 -26.94 -7.45 10.25
C ALA A 64 -26.61 -8.67 9.39
N ALA A 65 -27.49 -9.08 8.46
CA ALA A 65 -27.23 -10.17 7.53
C ALA A 65 -26.57 -9.71 6.21
N THR A 66 -26.86 -8.48 5.75
CA THR A 66 -26.35 -7.97 4.46
C THR A 66 -24.95 -7.40 4.55
N VAL A 67 -24.58 -6.74 5.66
CA VAL A 67 -23.23 -6.19 5.85
C VAL A 67 -22.15 -7.30 5.84
N PRO A 68 -22.28 -8.42 6.60
CA PRO A 68 -21.32 -9.51 6.53
C PRO A 68 -21.27 -10.15 5.13
N LEU A 69 -22.42 -10.28 4.47
CA LEU A 69 -22.49 -10.86 3.12
C LEU A 69 -21.77 -9.98 2.08
N VAL A 70 -21.92 -8.65 2.15
CA VAL A 70 -21.21 -7.71 1.27
C VAL A 70 -19.71 -7.75 1.51
N HIS A 71 -19.26 -7.81 2.78
CA HIS A 71 -17.83 -7.95 3.10
C HIS A 71 -17.26 -9.29 2.63
N LEU A 72 -18.00 -10.39 2.77
CA LEU A 72 -17.60 -11.70 2.29
C LEU A 72 -17.47 -11.73 0.76
N VAL A 73 -18.44 -11.16 0.03
CA VAL A 73 -18.39 -11.08 -1.43
C VAL A 73 -17.26 -10.16 -1.90
N ALA A 74 -17.02 -9.03 -1.23
CA ALA A 74 -15.91 -8.13 -1.56
C ALA A 74 -14.54 -8.77 -1.33
N ALA A 75 -14.34 -9.44 -0.18
CA ALA A 75 -13.12 -10.17 0.12
C ALA A 75 -12.89 -11.35 -0.85
N TRP A 76 -13.96 -12.06 -1.21
CA TRP A 76 -13.87 -13.13 -2.20
C TRP A 76 -13.45 -12.60 -3.57
N ASN A 77 -14.04 -11.49 -4.01
CA ASN A 77 -13.68 -10.84 -5.26
C ASN A 77 -12.22 -10.36 -5.25
N SER A 78 -11.70 -9.81 -4.15
CA SER A 78 -10.29 -9.40 -4.08
C SER A 78 -9.33 -10.58 -4.18
N ASP A 79 -9.60 -11.68 -3.48
CA ASP A 79 -8.74 -12.87 -3.52
C ASP A 79 -8.72 -13.53 -4.91
N TRP A 80 -9.89 -13.64 -5.57
CA TRP A 80 -9.98 -14.09 -6.95
C TRP A 80 -9.23 -13.17 -7.92
N ASN A 81 -9.35 -11.85 -7.75
CA ASN A 81 -8.66 -10.88 -8.60
C ASN A 81 -7.13 -10.99 -8.45
N VAL A 82 -6.62 -11.20 -7.23
CA VAL A 82 -5.19 -11.43 -7.02
C VAL A 82 -4.73 -12.74 -7.64
N ALA A 83 -5.46 -13.84 -7.45
CA ALA A 83 -5.11 -15.13 -8.05
C ALA A 83 -5.14 -15.08 -9.59
N ALA A 84 -6.15 -14.42 -10.16
CA ALA A 84 -6.26 -14.21 -11.60
C ALA A 84 -5.10 -13.36 -12.15
N ARG A 85 -4.74 -12.25 -11.48
CA ARG A 85 -3.57 -11.43 -11.84
C ARG A 85 -2.26 -12.21 -11.71
N LYS A 86 -2.09 -13.02 -10.68
CA LYS A 86 -0.91 -13.89 -10.55
C LYS A 86 -0.80 -14.89 -11.70
N ALA A 87 -1.92 -15.43 -12.18
CA ALA A 87 -1.95 -16.36 -13.31
C ALA A 87 -1.52 -15.71 -14.64
N THR A 88 -1.75 -14.40 -14.81
CA THR A 88 -1.34 -13.65 -16.01
C THR A 88 0.12 -13.21 -15.99
N VAL A 89 0.78 -13.24 -14.83
CA VAL A 89 2.22 -12.92 -14.73
C VAL A 89 3.05 -14.15 -15.09
N ASP A 90 3.85 -14.03 -16.14
CA ASP A 90 4.86 -15.03 -16.48
C ASP A 90 6.28 -14.43 -16.62
N LEU A 91 7.25 -15.33 -16.70
CA LEU A 91 8.67 -15.02 -16.80
C LEU A 91 9.25 -15.43 -18.16
N THR A 92 8.42 -15.47 -19.21
CA THR A 92 8.84 -15.94 -20.56
C THR A 92 9.93 -15.04 -21.18
N GLY A 93 10.05 -13.79 -20.72
CA GLY A 93 11.14 -12.86 -21.07
C GLY A 93 12.04 -12.51 -19.89
N PHE A 94 12.13 -13.36 -18.86
CA PHE A 94 13.06 -13.13 -17.77
C PHE A 94 14.50 -13.24 -18.27
N ASP A 95 15.26 -12.19 -18.04
CA ASP A 95 16.68 -12.15 -18.34
C ASP A 95 17.45 -11.91 -17.04
N PRO A 96 18.28 -12.88 -16.59
CA PRO A 96 19.04 -12.70 -15.37
C PRO A 96 20.05 -11.54 -15.46
N GLY A 97 20.48 -11.13 -16.66
CA GLY A 97 21.38 -9.98 -16.87
C GLY A 97 20.67 -8.62 -16.81
N PHE A 98 19.34 -8.58 -16.79
CA PHE A 98 18.57 -7.34 -16.75
C PHE A 98 17.22 -7.54 -16.07
N LEU A 99 17.17 -7.30 -14.76
CA LEU A 99 15.98 -7.54 -13.94
C LEU A 99 15.01 -6.34 -13.93
N ILE A 100 15.55 -5.12 -14.00
CA ILE A 100 14.81 -3.86 -13.96
C ILE A 100 15.71 -2.73 -14.48
N ASP A 101 15.11 -1.71 -15.09
CA ASP A 101 15.83 -0.53 -15.58
C ASP A 101 16.33 0.38 -14.43
N ASP A 102 17.47 1.05 -14.63
CA ASP A 102 18.06 1.96 -13.63
C ASP A 102 17.12 3.13 -13.32
N ALA A 103 16.42 3.67 -14.34
CA ALA A 103 15.49 4.78 -14.15
C ALA A 103 14.31 4.38 -13.27
N ALA A 104 13.81 3.15 -13.39
CA ALA A 104 12.72 2.67 -12.53
C ALA A 104 13.18 2.33 -11.11
N PHE A 105 14.42 1.85 -10.96
CA PHE A 105 14.98 1.43 -9.69
C PHE A 105 15.43 2.61 -8.81
N TYR A 106 16.10 3.60 -9.42
CA TYR A 106 16.66 4.77 -8.74
C TYR A 106 15.76 6.01 -8.81
N ASP A 107 14.47 5.85 -9.15
CA ASP A 107 13.49 6.94 -9.10
C ASP A 107 13.10 7.26 -7.65
N GLY A 108 13.85 8.17 -7.02
CA GLY A 108 13.56 8.66 -5.67
C GLY A 108 12.26 9.48 -5.52
N ASN A 109 11.42 9.57 -6.55
CA ASN A 109 10.09 10.18 -6.51
C ASN A 109 9.01 9.25 -7.12
N ALA A 110 9.25 7.95 -7.17
CA ALA A 110 8.40 6.98 -7.87
C ALA A 110 6.95 6.91 -7.36
N MET A 111 6.73 7.20 -6.08
CA MET A 111 5.41 7.32 -5.47
C MET A 111 5.46 8.36 -4.36
N ASP A 112 4.45 9.20 -4.14
CA ASP A 112 4.37 9.99 -2.91
C ASP A 112 3.78 9.20 -1.73
N ALA A 113 3.77 9.78 -0.52
CA ALA A 113 3.24 9.11 0.67
C ALA A 113 1.75 8.71 0.53
N ASP A 114 0.94 9.49 -0.19
CA ASP A 114 -0.48 9.19 -0.38
C ASP A 114 -0.67 8.04 -1.38
N GLU A 115 0.15 7.98 -2.43
CA GLU A 115 0.20 6.86 -3.38
C GLU A 115 0.65 5.56 -2.70
N ILE A 116 1.68 5.63 -1.85
CA ILE A 116 2.15 4.48 -1.08
C ILE A 116 1.06 4.00 -0.11
N GLN A 117 0.40 4.94 0.60
CA GLN A 117 -0.68 4.60 1.52
C GLN A 117 -1.83 3.89 0.79
N ARG A 118 -2.30 4.44 -0.34
CA ARG A 118 -3.35 3.80 -1.16
C ARG A 118 -2.95 2.41 -1.65
N PHE A 119 -1.69 2.25 -2.05
CA PHE A 119 -1.19 0.94 -2.48
C PHE A 119 -1.19 -0.06 -1.32
N LEU A 120 -0.71 0.32 -0.14
CA LEU A 120 -0.74 -0.54 1.05
C LEU A 120 -2.17 -0.88 1.47
N ASP A 121 -3.10 0.07 1.42
CA ASP A 121 -4.52 -0.18 1.71
C ASP A 121 -5.13 -1.20 0.75
N ASP A 122 -4.83 -1.12 -0.54
CA ASP A 122 -5.30 -2.07 -1.56
C ASP A 122 -4.69 -3.48 -1.39
N GLN A 123 -3.39 -3.55 -1.10
CA GLN A 123 -2.67 -4.83 -1.00
C GLN A 123 -2.92 -5.57 0.32
N ILE A 124 -3.09 -4.85 1.44
CA ILE A 124 -3.28 -5.42 2.77
C ILE A 124 -4.77 -5.62 3.06
N GLY A 125 -5.59 -4.63 2.71
CA GLY A 125 -7.00 -4.59 3.11
C GLY A 125 -7.17 -4.41 4.61
N VAL A 126 -7.95 -5.30 5.24
CA VAL A 126 -8.25 -5.22 6.66
C VAL A 126 -7.03 -5.67 7.48
N CYS A 127 -6.51 -4.78 8.31
CA CYS A 127 -5.51 -5.15 9.30
C CYS A 127 -6.18 -5.94 10.44
N GLU A 128 -5.64 -7.11 10.75
CA GLU A 128 -6.11 -8.01 11.82
C GLU A 128 -5.41 -7.71 13.17
N ASN A 129 -4.40 -6.84 13.17
CA ASN A 129 -3.78 -6.26 14.37
C ASN A 129 -3.57 -4.74 14.21
N ASP A 130 -2.58 -4.14 14.89
CA ASP A 130 -2.20 -2.72 14.78
C ASP A 130 -0.82 -2.53 14.13
N ALA A 131 -0.25 -3.60 13.57
CA ALA A 131 1.11 -3.66 13.08
C ALA A 131 1.22 -3.76 11.55
N CYS A 132 0.09 -3.82 10.81
CA CYS A 132 0.11 -3.84 9.34
C CYS A 132 0.60 -2.52 8.78
N LEU A 133 1.35 -2.56 7.66
CA LEU A 133 1.98 -1.36 7.12
C LEU A 133 0.99 -0.24 6.75
N ASN A 134 -0.26 -0.57 6.40
CA ASN A 134 -1.26 0.45 6.07
C ASN A 134 -1.82 1.20 7.29
N VAL A 135 -1.59 0.72 8.52
CA VAL A 135 -2.01 1.39 9.76
C VAL A 135 -0.84 1.70 10.70
N LEU A 136 0.32 1.08 10.47
CA LEU A 136 1.50 1.17 11.31
C LEU A 136 2.00 2.62 11.40
N ARG A 137 2.29 3.03 12.64
CA ARG A 137 3.11 4.21 12.94
C ARG A 137 4.39 3.79 13.63
N ALA A 138 5.51 4.38 13.23
CA ALA A 138 6.80 4.11 13.82
C ALA A 138 7.64 5.38 13.93
N ASP A 139 8.56 5.39 14.90
CA ASP A 139 9.54 6.46 15.04
C ASP A 139 10.69 6.21 14.05
N LEU A 140 10.92 7.20 13.18
CA LEU A 140 12.10 7.27 12.33
C LEU A 140 13.08 8.28 12.97
N PRO A 141 14.26 7.86 13.44
CA PRO A 141 15.27 8.79 13.91
C PRO A 141 15.76 9.70 12.77
N ALA A 142 16.08 10.96 13.08
CA ALA A 142 16.78 11.83 12.14
C ALA A 142 18.15 11.23 11.80
N ARG A 143 18.62 11.47 10.57
CA ARG A 143 19.93 10.96 10.12
C ARG A 143 20.60 11.98 9.22
N ASP A 144 21.90 12.17 9.44
CA ASP A 144 22.74 12.97 8.56
C ASP A 144 22.95 12.29 7.20
N ALA A 145 23.46 13.05 6.24
CA ALA A 145 23.77 12.52 4.92
C ALA A 145 24.87 11.45 5.00
N ILE A 146 24.67 10.37 4.26
CA ILE A 146 25.65 9.31 4.05
C ILE A 146 26.26 9.51 2.67
N VAL A 147 27.59 9.64 2.63
CA VAL A 147 28.36 9.81 1.40
C VAL A 147 29.36 8.67 1.30
N SER A 148 29.50 8.10 0.10
CA SER A 148 30.52 7.10 -0.17
C SER A 148 31.90 7.73 -0.01
N GLN A 149 32.75 7.12 0.82
CA GLN A 149 34.14 7.57 0.98
C GLN A 149 34.99 7.25 -0.24
N ASP A 150 34.59 6.23 -1.01
CA ASP A 150 35.34 5.74 -2.17
C ASP A 150 35.10 6.62 -3.41
N THR A 151 33.86 7.08 -3.61
CA THR A 151 33.47 7.81 -4.83
C THR A 151 33.05 9.26 -4.59
N GLY A 152 32.74 9.62 -3.35
CA GLY A 152 32.10 10.91 -3.02
C GLY A 152 30.62 11.01 -3.40
N GLU A 153 30.02 9.95 -3.96
CA GLU A 153 28.58 9.96 -4.27
C GLU A 153 27.74 9.92 -2.99
N THR A 154 26.67 10.71 -2.94
CA THR A 154 25.69 10.63 -1.86
C THR A 154 24.94 9.29 -1.92
N VAL A 155 25.05 8.49 -0.86
CA VAL A 155 24.26 7.28 -0.66
C VAL A 155 22.87 7.66 -0.18
N CYS A 156 22.76 8.47 0.86
CA CYS A 156 21.47 9.05 1.25
C CYS A 156 21.68 10.49 1.71
N ALA A 157 20.83 11.40 1.25
CA ALA A 157 20.76 12.74 1.81
C ALA A 157 20.30 12.71 3.28
N ALA A 158 20.57 13.79 4.01
CA ALA A 158 20.06 13.96 5.35
C ALA A 158 18.53 14.07 5.35
N TYR A 159 17.90 13.62 6.42
CA TYR A 159 16.46 13.75 6.60
C TYR A 159 16.08 13.92 8.07
N ASP A 160 14.97 14.61 8.29
CA ASP A 160 14.39 14.78 9.61
C ASP A 160 13.68 13.51 10.09
N GLY A 161 13.79 13.27 11.39
CA GLY A 161 13.07 12.21 12.06
C GLY A 161 11.60 12.55 12.30
N GLY A 162 10.91 11.64 12.99
CA GLY A 162 9.55 11.85 13.48
C GLY A 162 8.79 10.55 13.69
N ASN A 163 7.63 10.67 14.34
CA ASN A 163 6.65 9.60 14.40
C ASN A 163 5.79 9.66 13.13
N LEU A 164 5.91 8.66 12.26
CA LEU A 164 5.38 8.67 10.90
C LEU A 164 4.57 7.41 10.60
N THR A 165 3.67 7.48 9.63
CA THR A 165 3.07 6.26 9.04
C THR A 165 4.11 5.48 8.25
N ALA A 166 3.90 4.18 8.02
CA ALA A 166 4.81 3.39 7.18
C ALA A 166 4.96 4.01 5.77
N ALA A 167 3.87 4.53 5.20
CA ALA A 167 3.89 5.20 3.91
C ALA A 167 4.78 6.46 3.90
N GLN A 168 4.71 7.28 4.95
CA GLN A 168 5.58 8.46 5.11
C GLN A 168 7.05 8.08 5.33
N ILE A 169 7.32 6.98 6.04
CA ILE A 169 8.68 6.46 6.22
C ILE A 169 9.25 6.02 4.89
N ILE A 170 8.52 5.21 4.13
CA ILE A 170 8.93 4.77 2.79
C ILE A 170 9.18 6.00 1.91
N ASP A 171 8.25 6.96 1.86
CA ASP A 171 8.41 8.16 1.03
C ASP A 171 9.67 8.96 1.38
N ARG A 172 9.90 9.20 2.68
CA ARG A 172 11.06 9.95 3.15
C ARG A 172 12.36 9.25 2.80
N VAL A 173 12.44 7.93 3.04
CA VAL A 173 13.64 7.14 2.76
C VAL A 173 13.90 7.03 1.26
N GLN A 174 12.85 6.88 0.44
CA GLN A 174 12.95 6.86 -1.02
C GLN A 174 13.65 8.13 -1.54
N ARG A 175 13.23 9.30 -1.04
CA ARG A 175 13.75 10.60 -1.47
C ARG A 175 15.17 10.80 -0.99
N ALA A 176 15.44 10.43 0.26
CA ALA A 176 16.75 10.55 0.85
C ALA A 176 17.78 9.69 0.10
N CYS A 177 17.47 8.42 -0.18
CA CYS A 177 18.43 7.48 -0.76
C CYS A 177 18.35 7.36 -2.28
N GLY A 178 17.38 8.00 -2.94
CA GLY A 178 17.19 7.88 -4.38
C GLY A 178 16.90 6.43 -4.82
N ILE A 179 16.09 5.72 -4.05
CA ILE A 179 15.61 4.37 -4.34
C ILE A 179 14.10 4.44 -4.48
N SER A 180 13.56 3.83 -5.52
CA SER A 180 12.12 3.84 -5.81
C SER A 180 11.30 3.18 -4.70
N ALA A 181 10.23 3.85 -4.24
CA ALA A 181 9.28 3.27 -3.31
C ALA A 181 8.71 1.94 -3.80
N LYS A 182 8.55 1.77 -5.13
CA LYS A 182 8.10 0.51 -5.74
C LYS A 182 9.09 -0.64 -5.50
N VAL A 183 10.40 -0.35 -5.58
CA VAL A 183 11.46 -1.32 -5.26
C VAL A 183 11.43 -1.68 -3.77
N LEU A 184 11.25 -0.69 -2.88
CA LEU A 184 11.14 -0.92 -1.44
C LEU A 184 9.93 -1.80 -1.10
N LEU A 185 8.77 -1.54 -1.71
CA LEU A 185 7.56 -2.35 -1.52
C LEU A 185 7.74 -3.80 -2.00
N VAL A 186 8.35 -4.02 -3.17
CA VAL A 186 8.68 -5.36 -3.64
C VAL A 186 9.67 -6.06 -2.70
N THR A 187 10.63 -5.32 -2.16
CA THR A 187 11.61 -5.86 -1.22
C THR A 187 10.96 -6.27 0.10
N LEU A 188 10.14 -5.41 0.71
CA LEU A 188 9.36 -5.73 1.91
C LEU A 188 8.51 -7.01 1.74
N GLN A 189 7.99 -7.22 0.53
CA GLN A 189 7.22 -8.43 0.22
C GLN A 189 8.09 -9.67 0.07
N LYS A 190 9.20 -9.59 -0.68
CA LYS A 190 10.04 -10.77 -0.92
C LYS A 190 10.77 -11.23 0.33
N GLU A 191 11.11 -10.30 1.23
CA GLU A 191 11.84 -10.59 2.47
C GLU A 191 10.91 -11.10 3.58
N GLN A 192 9.78 -10.43 3.82
CA GLN A 192 8.94 -10.73 5.00
C GLN A 192 7.43 -10.84 4.68
N SER A 193 7.03 -10.80 3.41
CA SER A 193 5.60 -10.85 3.01
C SER A 193 4.73 -9.77 3.69
N LEU A 194 5.29 -8.57 3.89
CA LEU A 194 4.65 -7.49 4.66
C LEU A 194 3.67 -6.61 3.87
N VAL A 195 3.56 -6.80 2.55
CA VAL A 195 2.71 -5.95 1.70
C VAL A 195 1.41 -6.64 1.30
N SER A 196 1.43 -7.95 1.08
CA SER A 196 0.25 -8.71 0.67
C SER A 196 0.23 -10.11 1.28
N GLY A 197 -0.97 -10.66 1.43
CA GLY A 197 -1.20 -11.99 1.98
C GLY A 197 -1.39 -12.01 3.50
N ARG A 198 -1.34 -13.21 4.08
CA ARG A 198 -1.71 -13.42 5.50
C ARG A 198 -0.79 -12.70 6.48
N ILE A 199 0.53 -12.71 6.22
CA ILE A 199 1.50 -12.06 7.11
C ILE A 199 1.28 -10.55 7.14
N ALA A 200 1.05 -9.93 5.98
CA ALA A 200 0.78 -8.49 5.87
C ALA A 200 -0.41 -8.01 6.70
N ARG A 201 -1.41 -8.87 6.96
CA ARG A 201 -2.59 -8.55 7.78
C ARG A 201 -2.40 -8.74 9.29
N ALA A 202 -1.36 -9.44 9.71
CA ALA A 202 -1.01 -9.54 11.13
C ALA A 202 0.50 -9.74 11.32
N PRO A 203 1.35 -8.74 10.98
CA PRO A 203 2.79 -8.88 11.11
C PRO A 203 3.20 -9.07 12.57
N SER A 204 4.21 -9.90 12.80
CA SER A 204 4.85 -9.99 14.11
C SER A 204 5.92 -8.91 14.27
N PRO A 205 6.31 -8.55 15.50
CA PRO A 205 7.43 -7.64 15.74
C PRO A 205 8.74 -8.13 15.09
N GLU A 206 8.98 -9.44 15.04
CA GLU A 206 10.14 -10.04 14.39
C GLU A 206 10.12 -9.79 12.88
N ALA A 207 8.96 -9.97 12.23
CA ALA A 207 8.80 -9.68 10.80
C ALA A 207 9.05 -8.20 10.49
N LEU A 208 8.57 -7.28 11.33
CA LEU A 208 8.86 -5.85 11.19
C LEU A 208 10.33 -5.52 11.52
N GLY A 209 10.94 -6.23 12.46
CA GLY A 209 12.34 -6.11 12.86
C GLY A 209 13.31 -6.60 11.79
N ALA A 210 12.85 -7.49 10.90
CA ALA A 210 13.59 -8.02 9.76
C ALA A 210 12.96 -7.59 8.42
N ALA A 211 12.19 -6.50 8.39
CA ALA A 211 11.30 -6.13 7.26
C ALA A 211 11.98 -6.13 5.89
N MET A 212 13.27 -5.78 5.85
CA MET A 212 14.08 -5.73 4.64
C MET A 212 15.17 -6.82 4.62
N GLY A 213 15.26 -7.69 5.63
CA GLY A 213 16.35 -8.68 5.76
C GLY A 213 17.71 -8.05 6.06
N ALA A 214 17.77 -6.74 6.38
CA ALA A 214 19.01 -6.05 6.64
C ALA A 214 19.57 -6.43 8.01
N ARG A 215 20.88 -6.73 8.07
CA ARG A 215 21.61 -7.14 9.30
C ARG A 215 20.98 -8.33 10.04
N CYS A 216 20.46 -9.29 9.29
CA CYS A 216 19.96 -10.58 9.77
C CYS A 216 20.81 -11.71 9.20
N PRO A 217 21.84 -12.20 9.91
CA PRO A 217 22.61 -13.37 9.47
C PRO A 217 21.70 -14.61 9.44
N ASP A 218 21.84 -15.46 8.42
CA ASP A 218 21.00 -16.67 8.26
C ASP A 218 21.11 -17.65 9.45
N ASP A 219 22.21 -17.60 10.21
CA ASP A 219 22.54 -18.47 11.34
C ASP A 219 22.50 -17.78 12.72
N ALA A 220 22.06 -16.52 12.79
CA ALA A 220 22.02 -15.75 14.02
C ALA A 220 20.76 -14.86 14.13
N ALA A 221 20.51 -14.33 15.33
CA ALA A 221 19.49 -13.31 15.50
C ALA A 221 19.90 -12.02 14.76
N CYS A 222 18.92 -11.33 14.20
CA CYS A 222 19.14 -9.99 13.64
C CYS A 222 19.71 -9.05 14.71
N ASP A 223 20.56 -8.10 14.28
CA ASP A 223 21.14 -7.10 15.18
C ASP A 223 20.05 -6.31 15.92
N PRO A 224 19.96 -6.40 17.27
CA PRO A 224 18.93 -5.72 18.04
C PRO A 224 19.08 -4.18 18.02
N GLY A 225 20.25 -3.65 17.65
CA GLY A 225 20.53 -2.21 17.61
C GLY A 225 19.80 -1.42 16.52
N GLN A 226 19.15 -2.11 15.57
CA GLN A 226 18.36 -1.54 14.47
C GLN A 226 17.01 -2.25 14.32
N ALA A 227 16.38 -2.54 15.46
CA ALA A 227 15.09 -3.21 15.49
C ALA A 227 13.95 -2.26 15.05
N GLY A 228 13.09 -2.76 14.17
CA GLY A 228 11.84 -2.11 13.79
C GLY A 228 11.79 -1.66 12.34
N PHE A 229 10.56 -1.48 11.85
CA PHE A 229 10.27 -1.20 10.44
C PHE A 229 11.05 -0.01 9.87
N ALA A 230 11.09 1.11 10.60
CA ALA A 230 11.74 2.34 10.13
C ALA A 230 13.26 2.16 9.92
N ALA A 231 13.92 1.48 10.86
CA ALA A 231 15.35 1.20 10.78
C ALA A 231 15.65 0.23 9.62
N GLN A 232 14.82 -0.80 9.44
CA GLN A 232 14.94 -1.76 8.33
C GLN A 232 14.78 -1.09 6.96
N VAL A 233 13.78 -0.22 6.78
CA VAL A 233 13.59 0.51 5.52
C VAL A 233 14.76 1.46 5.25
N ALA A 234 15.21 2.23 6.24
CA ALA A 234 16.34 3.14 6.10
C ALA A 234 17.65 2.41 5.79
N GLN A 235 17.90 1.26 6.43
CA GLN A 235 19.10 0.46 6.19
C GLN A 235 19.05 -0.24 4.83
N GLY A 236 17.96 -0.93 4.49
CA GLY A 236 17.82 -1.62 3.21
C GLY A 236 17.93 -0.68 2.02
N ALA A 237 17.35 0.53 2.11
CA ALA A 237 17.52 1.55 1.07
C ALA A 237 18.96 2.07 0.97
N THR A 238 19.63 2.27 2.11
CA THR A 238 21.07 2.60 2.14
C THR A 238 21.90 1.51 1.45
N ASP A 239 21.65 0.23 1.74
CA ASP A 239 22.40 -0.88 1.16
C ASP A 239 22.20 -0.95 -0.37
N LEU A 240 20.94 -0.89 -0.84
CA LEU A 240 20.61 -0.90 -2.26
C LEU A 240 21.29 0.25 -3.03
N LYS A 241 21.39 1.43 -2.41
CA LYS A 241 22.05 2.59 -3.03
C LYS A 241 23.58 2.50 -2.93
N ALA A 242 24.12 2.01 -1.81
CA ALA A 242 25.55 1.89 -1.56
C ALA A 242 26.24 0.96 -2.58
N TYR A 243 25.55 -0.08 -3.08
CA TYR A 243 26.12 -0.96 -4.11
C TYR A 243 26.58 -0.19 -5.34
N ARG A 244 25.76 0.77 -5.82
CA ARG A 244 26.17 1.64 -6.92
C ARG A 244 27.12 2.73 -6.43
N ALA A 245 26.72 3.46 -5.39
CA ALA A 245 27.40 4.66 -4.95
C ALA A 245 28.84 4.40 -4.47
N SER A 246 29.14 3.24 -3.87
CA SER A 246 30.49 2.88 -3.41
C SER A 246 31.21 1.89 -4.33
N ALA A 247 30.69 1.62 -5.52
CA ALA A 247 31.21 0.57 -6.41
C ALA A 247 31.44 -0.78 -5.69
N PHE A 248 30.58 -1.11 -4.74
CA PHE A 248 30.76 -2.25 -3.83
C PHE A 248 30.32 -3.57 -4.48
N MET A 249 31.10 -4.63 -4.30
CA MET A 249 30.87 -5.98 -4.84
C MET A 249 30.63 -6.00 -6.36
N ARG A 250 29.45 -6.45 -6.82
CA ARG A 250 29.15 -6.56 -8.25
C ARG A 250 28.76 -5.21 -8.82
N GLN A 251 29.29 -4.94 -10.02
CA GLN A 251 28.96 -3.82 -10.89
C GLN A 251 28.56 -4.38 -12.27
N PRO A 252 28.04 -3.56 -13.21
CA PRO A 252 27.80 -4.02 -14.57
C PRO A 252 29.01 -4.73 -15.18
N GLY A 253 28.75 -5.79 -15.93
CA GLY A 253 29.76 -6.69 -16.51
C GLY A 253 29.44 -8.17 -16.27
N THR A 254 30.34 -9.04 -16.73
CA THR A 254 30.16 -10.50 -16.63
C THR A 254 30.54 -11.02 -15.26
N HIS A 255 29.63 -11.75 -14.60
CA HIS A 255 29.88 -12.41 -13.31
C HIS A 255 29.33 -13.83 -13.32
N TYR A 256 30.07 -14.75 -12.69
CA TYR A 256 29.51 -16.04 -12.31
C TYR A 256 28.51 -15.86 -11.16
N ILE A 257 27.28 -16.32 -11.35
CA ILE A 257 26.25 -16.30 -10.31
C ILE A 257 25.75 -17.72 -10.08
N ALA A 258 25.79 -18.18 -8.83
CA ALA A 258 25.30 -19.51 -8.48
C ALA A 258 23.77 -19.57 -8.49
N TYR A 259 23.22 -20.76 -8.72
CA TYR A 259 21.77 -21.00 -8.58
C TYR A 259 21.33 -21.16 -7.11
N SER A 260 22.25 -21.54 -6.22
CA SER A 260 21.99 -21.91 -4.83
C SER A 260 23.26 -21.75 -3.99
N PRO A 261 23.17 -21.62 -2.66
CA PRO A 261 24.33 -21.78 -1.77
C PRO A 261 25.02 -23.13 -1.89
N ASP A 262 24.30 -24.18 -2.30
CA ASP A 262 24.88 -25.50 -2.56
C ASP A 262 25.70 -25.48 -3.86
N PRO A 263 27.04 -25.69 -3.80
CA PRO A 263 27.89 -25.69 -4.98
C PRO A 263 27.53 -26.78 -6.00
N ALA A 264 26.89 -27.88 -5.58
CA ALA A 264 26.47 -28.95 -6.47
C ALA A 264 25.38 -28.50 -7.47
N CYS A 265 24.67 -27.42 -7.16
CA CYS A 265 23.67 -26.82 -8.04
C CYS A 265 24.29 -26.05 -9.22
N GLY A 266 25.57 -25.69 -9.14
CA GLY A 266 26.25 -24.91 -10.17
C GLY A 266 25.72 -23.49 -10.32
N GLY A 267 25.84 -22.96 -11.53
CA GLY A 267 25.59 -21.56 -11.88
C GLY A 267 25.96 -21.29 -13.34
N SER A 268 25.96 -20.02 -13.71
CA SER A 268 26.40 -19.57 -15.03
C SER A 268 27.00 -18.17 -14.96
N ASP A 269 27.82 -17.84 -15.95
CA ASP A 269 28.22 -16.46 -16.21
C ASP A 269 27.04 -15.68 -16.79
N ILE A 270 26.75 -14.53 -16.20
CA ILE A 270 25.71 -13.60 -16.63
C ILE A 270 26.35 -12.25 -16.89
N GLU A 271 26.00 -11.64 -18.02
CA GLU A 271 26.30 -10.24 -18.29
C GLU A 271 25.28 -9.34 -17.58
N ILE A 272 25.66 -8.76 -16.45
CA ILE A 272 24.85 -7.78 -15.71
C ILE A 272 24.90 -6.46 -16.47
N ARG A 273 23.76 -6.04 -17.02
CA ARG A 273 23.70 -4.92 -17.97
C ARG A 273 23.60 -3.53 -17.32
N ASN A 274 23.19 -3.43 -16.05
CA ASN A 274 23.00 -2.16 -15.37
C ASN A 274 23.18 -2.24 -13.85
N HIS A 275 23.23 -1.08 -13.18
CA HIS A 275 23.52 -1.01 -11.75
C HIS A 275 22.37 -1.52 -10.89
N ALA A 276 21.12 -1.36 -11.32
CA ALA A 276 19.96 -1.87 -10.60
C ALA A 276 19.97 -3.40 -10.52
N THR A 277 20.29 -4.08 -11.63
CA THR A 277 20.47 -5.53 -11.63
C THR A 277 21.66 -5.94 -10.76
N ALA A 278 22.77 -5.21 -10.83
CA ALA A 278 23.91 -5.46 -9.94
C ALA A 278 23.54 -5.33 -8.45
N ALA A 279 22.78 -4.29 -8.08
CA ALA A 279 22.30 -4.05 -6.72
C ALA A 279 21.40 -5.18 -6.23
N LEU A 280 20.49 -5.70 -7.08
CA LEU A 280 19.63 -6.84 -6.74
C LEU A 280 20.42 -8.13 -6.51
N TYR A 281 21.49 -8.37 -7.27
CA TYR A 281 22.38 -9.51 -7.01
C TYR A 281 23.30 -9.31 -5.81
N ASN A 282 23.66 -8.08 -5.47
CA ASN A 282 24.38 -7.84 -4.22
C ASN A 282 23.45 -8.02 -3.00
N TYR A 283 22.18 -7.69 -3.14
CA TYR A 283 21.16 -7.88 -2.09
C TYR A 283 20.71 -9.35 -1.96
N THR A 284 20.55 -10.04 -3.08
CA THR A 284 20.14 -11.46 -3.16
C THR A 284 21.05 -12.22 -4.12
N PRO A 285 22.10 -12.91 -3.64
CA PRO A 285 23.27 -13.32 -4.44
C PRO A 285 23.10 -14.54 -5.33
N TYR A 286 21.87 -14.99 -5.59
CA TYR A 286 21.58 -16.17 -6.39
C TYR A 286 20.63 -15.85 -7.55
N GLN A 287 20.93 -16.44 -8.71
CA GLN A 287 20.03 -16.42 -9.86
C GLN A 287 19.03 -17.59 -9.78
N PRO A 288 17.79 -17.42 -10.27
CA PRO A 288 16.87 -18.54 -10.37
C PRO A 288 17.31 -19.53 -11.44
N ASN A 289 17.23 -20.82 -11.13
CA ASN A 289 17.43 -21.88 -12.13
C ASN A 289 16.17 -22.07 -13.01
N PRO A 290 16.26 -22.83 -14.12
CA PRO A 290 15.10 -23.06 -15.00
C PRO A 290 13.87 -23.62 -14.28
N ALA A 291 14.05 -24.48 -13.27
CA ALA A 291 12.95 -25.01 -12.46
C ALA A 291 12.23 -23.91 -11.66
N ALA A 292 12.99 -22.98 -11.06
CA ALA A 292 12.41 -21.84 -10.33
C ALA A 292 11.59 -20.93 -11.25
N ILE A 293 12.10 -20.66 -12.46
CA ILE A 293 11.41 -19.86 -13.48
C ILE A 293 10.11 -20.55 -13.94
N ALA A 294 10.18 -21.85 -14.25
CA ALA A 294 9.04 -22.63 -14.69
C ALA A 294 7.93 -22.72 -13.63
N ALA A 295 8.31 -22.81 -12.35
CA ALA A 295 7.37 -22.88 -11.23
C ALA A 295 6.59 -21.57 -10.98
N ARG A 296 7.05 -20.42 -11.52
CA ARG A 296 6.44 -19.10 -11.28
C ARG A 296 6.28 -18.82 -9.79
N TRP A 297 5.05 -18.85 -9.28
CA TRP A 297 4.70 -18.62 -7.87
C TRP A 297 4.90 -19.85 -6.99
N ASP A 298 5.02 -21.03 -7.59
CA ASP A 298 5.19 -22.30 -6.88
C ASP A 298 6.66 -22.58 -6.56
N LYS A 299 6.86 -23.71 -5.88
CA LYS A 299 8.19 -24.23 -5.51
C LYS A 299 8.84 -24.90 -6.72
N GLY A 300 10.12 -24.60 -6.93
CA GLY A 300 10.96 -25.31 -7.89
C GLY A 300 11.61 -26.56 -7.29
N ASP A 301 12.80 -26.90 -7.77
CA ASP A 301 13.58 -28.06 -7.30
C ASP A 301 14.52 -27.69 -6.13
N GLY A 302 15.41 -28.63 -5.75
CA GLY A 302 16.37 -28.43 -4.66
C GLY A 302 17.43 -27.35 -4.93
N CYS A 303 17.59 -26.91 -6.18
CA CYS A 303 18.54 -25.88 -6.60
C CYS A 303 17.87 -24.54 -6.91
N SER A 304 16.56 -24.42 -6.66
CA SER A 304 15.80 -23.22 -6.95
C SER A 304 16.00 -22.14 -5.89
N SER A 305 16.58 -21.00 -6.31
CA SER A 305 16.56 -19.75 -5.56
C SER A 305 15.42 -18.83 -6.01
N TYR A 306 14.85 -18.10 -5.05
CA TYR A 306 13.59 -17.36 -5.26
C TYR A 306 13.69 -15.84 -5.16
N GLY A 307 14.77 -15.26 -4.61
CA GLY A 307 14.87 -13.81 -4.35
C GLY A 307 14.64 -12.95 -5.60
N ASN A 308 15.55 -13.03 -6.57
CA ASN A 308 15.43 -12.27 -7.83
C ASN A 308 14.24 -12.68 -8.69
N ARG A 309 13.82 -13.96 -8.63
CA ARG A 309 12.59 -14.43 -9.27
C ARG A 309 11.36 -13.74 -8.69
N ASN A 310 11.22 -13.75 -7.37
CA ASN A 310 10.09 -13.16 -6.66
C ASN A 310 10.08 -11.64 -6.87
N PHE A 311 11.25 -10.99 -6.90
CA PHE A 311 11.34 -9.58 -7.28
C PHE A 311 10.71 -9.35 -8.66
N ALA A 312 11.12 -10.09 -9.69
CA ALA A 312 10.58 -9.94 -11.04
C ALA A 312 9.07 -10.23 -11.11
N LEU A 313 8.60 -11.24 -10.40
CA LEU A 313 7.18 -11.59 -10.34
C LEU A 313 6.34 -10.49 -9.67
N TYR A 314 6.74 -10.01 -8.49
CA TYR A 314 6.01 -8.96 -7.79
C TYR A 314 6.10 -7.62 -8.50
N TRP A 315 7.25 -7.29 -9.09
CA TRP A 315 7.41 -6.09 -9.90
C TRP A 315 6.41 -6.08 -11.07
N LYS A 316 6.35 -7.18 -11.84
CA LYS A 316 5.37 -7.31 -12.93
C LYS A 316 3.93 -7.30 -12.42
N LEU A 317 3.65 -7.97 -11.31
CA LEU A 317 2.29 -8.06 -10.76
C LEU A 317 1.73 -6.70 -10.34
N TRP A 318 2.58 -5.82 -9.80
CA TRP A 318 2.14 -4.56 -9.21
C TRP A 318 2.39 -3.34 -10.09
N PHE A 319 3.47 -3.35 -10.86
CA PHE A 319 3.96 -2.17 -11.57
C PHE A 319 4.32 -2.47 -13.04
N GLY A 320 4.09 -3.72 -13.49
CA GLY A 320 4.17 -4.05 -14.90
C GLY A 320 3.04 -3.39 -15.71
N PRO A 321 3.22 -3.24 -17.03
CA PRO A 321 2.15 -2.80 -17.93
C PRO A 321 0.98 -3.78 -17.97
#